data_AF-A0A3D1K3L9-F1
#
_entry.id   AF-A0A3D1K3L9-F1
#
_cell.length_a   1.000
_cell.length_b   1.000
_cell.length_c   1.000
_cell.angle_alpha   90.00
_cell.angle_beta   90.00
_cell.angle_gamma   90.00
#
_symmetry.space_group_name_H-M   'P 1'
#
loop_
_entity.id
_entity.type
_entity.pdbx_description
1 polymer ?
#
loop_
_entity_poly.entity_id
_entity_poly.type
_entity_poly.pdbx_seq_one_letter_code
_entity_poly.pdbx_strand_id
1 'polypeptide(L)'
;MKDDDGKEVSVRMIGKDAPESRSNKRLELQMRQQDKEQKTILELGEKAKAHLKELIGKNEFVYLEFDVQKCDNYGRVLVYVYILDKNNRFVMLNEQMLKDGFANLLTIPRT
;
A
#
# COMPACT_ATOMS: atom_id res chain seq x y z
N MET A 1 3.63 11.34 1.46
CA MET A 1 5.10 11.31 1.71
C MET A 1 5.68 12.60 1.19
N LYS A 2 6.90 12.98 1.55
CA LYS A 2 7.61 14.09 0.90
C LYS A 2 8.66 13.52 -0.04
N ASP A 3 8.80 14.09 -1.23
CA ASP A 3 9.94 13.80 -2.11
C ASP A 3 11.19 14.55 -1.65
N ASP A 4 12.29 14.44 -2.41
CA ASP A 4 13.59 15.05 -2.09
C ASP A 4 13.53 16.59 -2.06
N ASP A 5 12.57 17.19 -2.77
CA ASP A 5 12.30 18.63 -2.76
C ASP A 5 11.35 19.06 -1.61
N GLY A 6 10.93 18.12 -0.76
CA GLY A 6 10.05 18.37 0.37
C GLY A 6 8.56 18.50 0.01
N LYS A 7 8.18 18.25 -1.25
CA LYS A 7 6.80 18.38 -1.74
C LYS A 7 5.98 17.15 -1.33
N GLU A 8 4.75 17.38 -0.90
CA GLU A 8 3.85 16.27 -0.59
C GLU A 8 3.42 15.52 -1.85
N VAL A 9 3.65 14.21 -1.82
CA VAL A 9 3.30 13.27 -2.87
C VAL A 9 2.37 12.20 -2.31
N SER A 10 1.27 11.96 -3.04
CA SER A 10 0.38 10.84 -2.83
C SER A 10 0.89 9.62 -3.59
N VAL A 11 1.05 8.51 -2.88
CA VAL A 11 1.72 7.31 -3.38
C VAL A 11 0.77 6.12 -3.33
N ARG A 12 0.73 5.31 -4.39
CA ARG A 12 0.01 4.03 -4.45
C ARG A 12 1.03 2.91 -4.63
N MET A 13 1.09 2.04 -3.61
CA MET A 13 1.86 0.80 -3.66
C MET A 13 1.20 -0.17 -4.64
N ILE A 14 1.88 -0.48 -5.74
CA ILE A 14 1.37 -1.32 -6.83
C ILE A 14 1.46 -2.81 -6.50
N GLY A 15 0.73 -3.63 -7.26
CA GLY A 15 0.70 -5.09 -7.11
C GLY A 15 -0.09 -5.61 -5.91
N LYS A 16 -0.64 -4.73 -5.07
CA LYS A 16 -1.43 -5.13 -3.91
C LYS A 16 -2.69 -4.28 -3.72
N ASP A 17 -3.69 -4.86 -3.05
CA ASP A 17 -4.87 -4.16 -2.55
C ASP A 17 -5.09 -4.49 -1.07
N ALA A 18 -4.98 -3.47 -0.22
CA ALA A 18 -5.23 -3.61 1.21
C ALA A 18 -6.70 -3.27 1.52
N PRO A 19 -7.30 -3.84 2.58
CA PRO A 19 -8.60 -3.42 3.06
C PRO A 19 -8.62 -1.91 3.36
N GLU A 20 -9.70 -1.24 3.00
CA GLU A 20 -9.85 0.19 3.24
C GLU A 20 -9.99 0.48 4.73
N SER A 21 -9.28 1.50 5.22
CA SER A 21 -9.29 1.91 6.63
C SER A 21 -10.17 3.14 6.88
N ARG A 22 -10.82 3.67 5.83
CA ARG A 22 -11.68 4.85 5.87
C ARG A 22 -12.88 4.65 4.95
N SER A 23 -13.98 5.36 5.23
CA SER A 23 -15.15 5.35 4.36
C SER A 23 -14.85 6.02 3.01
N ASN A 24 -14.99 5.27 1.92
CA ASN A 24 -14.85 5.73 0.55
C ASN A 24 -15.54 4.75 -0.44
N LYS A 25 -15.57 5.08 -1.73
CA LYS A 25 -16.18 4.22 -2.77
C LYS A 25 -15.55 2.82 -2.87
N ARG A 26 -14.28 2.66 -2.52
CA ARG A 26 -13.58 1.36 -2.58
C ARG A 26 -14.04 0.43 -1.45
N LEU A 27 -14.37 0.98 -0.27
CA LEU A 27 -14.94 0.23 0.84
C LEU A 27 -16.24 -0.47 0.46
N GLU A 28 -17.17 0.25 -0.20
CA GLU A 28 -18.43 -0.33 -0.69
C GLU A 28 -18.20 -1.50 -1.66
N LEU A 29 -17.20 -1.37 -2.55
CA LEU A 29 -16.82 -2.45 -3.46
C LEU A 29 -16.24 -3.65 -2.71
N GLN A 30 -15.37 -3.42 -1.73
CA GLN A 30 -14.79 -4.49 -0.91
C GLN A 30 -15.86 -5.22 -0.08
N MET A 31 -16.86 -4.50 0.45
CA MET A 31 -18.00 -5.09 1.17
C MET A 31 -18.75 -6.08 0.28
N ARG A 32 -19.08 -5.66 -0.95
CA ARG A 32 -19.78 -6.51 -1.92
C ARG A 32 -18.93 -7.67 -2.42
N GLN A 33 -17.64 -7.45 -2.67
CA GLN A 33 -16.75 -8.48 -3.22
C GLN A 33 -16.37 -9.56 -2.21
N GLN A 34 -16.27 -9.20 -0.92
CA GLN A 34 -15.84 -10.11 0.14
C GLN A 34 -17.00 -10.62 1.00
N ASP A 35 -18.22 -10.19 0.72
CA ASP A 35 -19.41 -10.45 1.56
C ASP A 35 -19.15 -10.16 3.04
N LYS A 36 -18.64 -8.94 3.31
CA LYS A 36 -18.25 -8.49 4.65
C LYS A 36 -18.92 -7.19 5.02
N GLU A 37 -19.23 -7.06 6.31
CA GLU A 37 -19.70 -5.80 6.86
C GLU A 37 -18.64 -4.70 6.80
N GLN A 38 -19.11 -3.46 6.72
CA GLN A 38 -18.28 -2.26 6.73
C GLN A 38 -17.29 -2.27 7.91
N LYS A 39 -17.78 -2.59 9.12
CA LYS A 39 -16.97 -2.59 10.34
C LYS A 39 -15.78 -3.55 10.22
N THR A 40 -16.00 -4.76 9.69
CA THR A 40 -14.94 -5.76 9.51
C THR A 40 -13.87 -5.27 8.55
N ILE A 41 -14.23 -4.66 7.42
CA ILE A 41 -13.24 -4.17 6.45
C ILE A 41 -12.42 -3.02 7.04
N LEU A 42 -13.08 -2.07 7.73
CA LEU A 42 -12.39 -0.96 8.39
C LEU A 42 -11.41 -1.44 9.47
N GLU A 43 -11.80 -2.41 10.29
CA GLU A 43 -10.92 -3.02 11.30
C GLU A 43 -9.72 -3.71 10.67
N LEU A 44 -9.93 -4.46 9.57
CA LEU A 44 -8.84 -5.07 8.81
C LEU A 44 -7.94 -4.01 8.16
N GLY A 45 -8.50 -2.91 7.67
CA GLY A 45 -7.76 -1.81 7.07
C GLY A 45 -6.87 -1.09 8.08
N GLU A 46 -7.38 -0.82 9.29
CA GLU A 46 -6.56 -0.23 10.35
C GLU A 46 -5.46 -1.20 10.83
N LYS A 47 -5.72 -2.51 10.88
CA LYS A 47 -4.67 -3.52 11.13
C LYS A 47 -3.60 -3.54 10.04
N ALA A 48 -3.99 -3.51 8.76
CA ALA A 48 -3.05 -3.48 7.64
C ALA A 48 -2.17 -2.20 7.66
N LYS A 49 -2.77 -1.08 8.01
CA LYS A 49 -2.08 0.21 8.18
C LYS A 49 -1.13 0.21 9.37
N ALA A 50 -1.52 -0.40 10.50
CA ALA A 50 -0.65 -0.57 11.65
C ALA A 50 0.55 -1.46 11.31
N HIS A 51 0.31 -2.59 10.65
CA HIS A 51 1.37 -3.50 10.20
C HIS A 51 2.35 -2.82 9.25
N LEU A 52 1.87 -2.05 8.27
CA LEU A 52 2.74 -1.29 7.38
C LEU A 52 3.64 -0.30 8.15
N LYS A 53 3.11 0.36 9.19
CA LYS A 53 3.91 1.24 10.05
C LYS A 53 4.96 0.46 10.85
N GLU A 54 4.61 -0.72 11.36
CA GLU A 54 5.55 -1.61 12.04
C GLU A 54 6.67 -2.07 11.13
N LEU A 55 6.35 -2.43 9.88
CA LEU A 55 7.35 -2.81 8.87
C LEU A 55 8.31 -1.66 8.55
N ILE A 56 7.80 -0.44 8.35
CA ILE A 56 8.64 0.75 8.17
C ILE A 56 9.54 0.97 9.40
N GLY A 57 8.99 0.74 10.59
CA GLY A 57 9.71 0.81 11.85
C GLY A 57 10.28 2.20 12.10
N LYS A 58 11.61 2.27 12.34
CA LYS A 58 12.33 3.53 12.59
C LYS A 58 13.02 4.09 11.34
N ASN A 59 12.76 3.52 10.16
CA ASN A 59 13.35 4.04 8.94
C ASN A 59 12.83 5.45 8.67
N GLU A 60 13.73 6.43 8.62
CA GLU A 60 13.40 7.81 8.25
C GLU A 60 13.20 7.95 6.73
N PHE A 61 13.84 7.07 5.96
CA PHE A 61 13.81 7.07 4.51
C PHE A 61 13.25 5.75 3.97
N VAL A 62 12.57 5.84 2.84
CA VAL A 62 12.16 4.69 2.03
C VAL A 62 12.58 4.93 0.59
N TYR A 63 12.83 3.85 -0.13
CA TYR A 63 13.22 3.89 -1.53
C TYR A 63 12.00 3.58 -2.40
N LEU A 64 11.84 4.34 -3.47
CA LEU A 64 10.73 4.23 -4.40
C LEU A 64 11.24 3.77 -5.75
N GLU A 65 10.73 2.64 -6.23
CA GLU A 65 10.91 2.19 -7.61
C GLU A 65 9.59 2.41 -8.36
N PHE A 66 9.64 3.19 -9.44
CA PHE A 66 8.44 3.54 -10.22
C PHE A 66 8.06 2.43 -11.21
N ASP A 67 6.76 2.26 -11.43
CA ASP A 67 6.27 1.43 -12.55
C ASP A 67 6.50 2.13 -13.90
N VAL A 68 6.30 1.39 -15.00
CA VAL A 68 6.37 1.89 -16.39
C VAL A 68 5.52 3.16 -16.55
N GLN A 69 4.32 3.15 -15.99
CA GLN A 69 3.50 4.34 -15.85
C GLN A 69 3.74 4.95 -14.46
N LYS A 70 4.28 6.18 -14.42
CA LYS A 70 4.66 6.82 -13.15
C LYS A 70 3.48 7.26 -12.29
N CYS A 71 2.37 7.68 -12.91
CA CYS A 71 1.19 8.19 -12.21
C CYS A 71 -0.10 7.62 -12.76
N ASP A 72 -1.07 7.37 -11.89
CA ASP A 72 -2.43 7.06 -12.31
C ASP A 72 -3.26 8.32 -12.64
N ASN A 73 -4.49 8.12 -13.14
CA ASN A 73 -5.41 9.20 -13.49
C ASN A 73 -5.87 10.05 -12.28
N TYR A 74 -5.56 9.63 -11.06
CA TYR A 74 -5.83 10.37 -9.82
C TYR A 74 -4.61 11.18 -9.35
N GLY A 75 -3.52 11.18 -10.12
CA GLY A 75 -2.28 11.87 -9.79
C GLY A 75 -1.45 11.18 -8.71
N ARG A 76 -1.75 9.91 -8.38
CA ARG A 76 -0.95 9.15 -7.42
C ARG A 76 0.25 8.54 -8.12
N VAL A 77 1.40 8.65 -7.48
CA VAL A 77 2.65 8.03 -7.93
C VAL A 77 2.58 6.51 -7.71
N LEU A 78 2.85 5.74 -8.76
CA LEU A 78 2.78 4.28 -8.79
C LEU A 78 4.16 3.68 -8.52
N VAL A 79 4.31 2.98 -7.40
CA VAL A 79 5.63 2.52 -6.91
C VAL A 79 5.62 1.19 -6.20
N TYR A 80 6.77 0.54 -6.26
CA TYR A 80 7.24 -0.43 -5.28
C TYR A 80 8.05 0.30 -4.20
N VAL A 81 7.76 0.01 -2.93
CA VAL A 81 8.39 0.68 -1.79
C VAL A 81 9.35 -0.28 -1.09
N TYR A 82 10.55 0.19 -0.82
CA TYR A 82 11.60 -0.57 -0.12
C TYR A 82 12.11 0.18 1.10
N ILE A 83 12.55 -0.59 2.09
CA ILE A 83 13.32 -0.09 3.24
C ILE A 83 14.62 -0.86 3.36
N LEU A 84 15.58 -0.33 4.12
CA LEU A 84 16.71 -1.12 4.58
C LEU A 84 16.36 -1.78 5.92
N ASP A 85 16.56 -3.10 6.01
CA ASP A 85 16.50 -3.78 7.30
C ASP A 85 17.74 -3.46 8.15
N LYS A 86 17.75 -3.94 9.40
CA LYS A 86 18.88 -3.76 10.33
C LYS A 86 20.22 -4.34 9.83
N ASN A 87 20.21 -5.15 8.79
CA ASN A 87 21.38 -5.76 8.17
C ASN A 87 21.71 -5.09 6.81
N ASN A 88 21.15 -3.91 6.53
CA ASN A 88 21.31 -3.16 5.28
C ASN A 88 20.85 -3.91 4.02
N ARG A 89 19.80 -4.74 4.14
CA ARG A 89 19.19 -5.39 2.98
C ARG A 89 17.90 -4.69 2.59
N PHE A 90 17.68 -4.54 1.28
CA PHE A 90 16.42 -4.03 0.77
C PHE A 90 15.29 -5.01 1.04
N VAL A 91 14.24 -4.54 1.72
CA VAL A 91 13.00 -5.28 1.96
C VAL A 91 11.87 -4.56 1.25
N MET A 92 11.20 -5.28 0.35
CA MET A 92 10.08 -4.77 -0.42
C MET A 92 8.79 -4.80 0.41
N LEU A 93 8.29 -3.63 0.80
CA LEU A 93 7.09 -3.54 1.64
C LEU A 93 5.82 -4.01 0.92
N ASN A 94 5.73 -3.84 -0.40
CA ASN A 94 4.60 -4.31 -1.19
C ASN A 94 4.45 -5.83 -1.08
N GLU A 95 5.56 -6.57 -1.25
CA GLU A 95 5.59 -8.03 -1.17
C GLU A 95 5.37 -8.49 0.28
N GLN A 96 6.01 -7.84 1.24
CA GLN A 96 5.89 -8.20 2.65
C GLN A 96 4.44 -8.10 3.16
N MET A 97 3.72 -7.05 2.77
CA MET A 97 2.29 -6.91 3.06
C MET A 97 1.43 -8.05 2.51
N LEU A 98 1.79 -8.61 1.35
CA LEU A 98 1.11 -9.78 0.76
C LEU A 98 1.47 -11.06 1.54
N LYS A 99 2.75 -11.28 1.81
CA LYS A 99 3.25 -12.45 2.57
C LYS A 99 2.62 -12.55 3.96
N ASP A 100 2.46 -11.40 4.62
CA ASP A 100 1.91 -11.31 5.98
C ASP A 100 0.37 -11.33 6.01
N GLY A 101 -0.30 -11.38 4.84
CA GLY A 101 -1.76 -11.46 4.75
C GLY A 101 -2.50 -10.14 5.00
N PHE A 102 -1.78 -9.00 4.98
CA PHE A 102 -2.37 -7.66 5.16
C PHE A 102 -2.77 -6.98 3.84
N ALA A 103 -2.59 -7.65 2.71
CA ALA A 103 -3.11 -7.23 1.42
C ALA A 103 -3.38 -8.44 0.52
N ASN A 104 -4.24 -8.25 -0.46
CA ASN A 104 -4.49 -9.21 -1.54
C ASN A 104 -3.67 -8.84 -2.77
N LEU A 105 -3.26 -9.83 -3.56
CA LEU A 105 -2.62 -9.60 -4.85
C LEU A 105 -3.59 -8.86 -5.77
N LEU A 106 -3.17 -7.72 -6.29
CA LEU A 106 -3.97 -6.96 -7.24
C LEU A 106 -3.46 -7.25 -8.64
N THR A 107 -4.14 -8.16 -9.34
CA THR A 107 -3.95 -8.35 -10.78
C THR A 107 -4.91 -7.45 -11.53
N ILE A 108 -4.37 -6.54 -12.33
CA ILE A 108 -5.15 -5.79 -13.31
C ILE A 108 -4.91 -6.51 -14.63
N PRO A 109 -5.91 -7.23 -15.18
CA PRO A 109 -5.79 -7.80 -16.51
C PRO A 109 -5.46 -6.67 -17.48
N ARG A 110 -4.36 -6.80 -18.23
CA ARG A 110 -4.09 -5.91 -19.36
C ARG A 110 -5.06 -6.32 -20.47
N THR A 111 -6.19 -5.63 -20.58
CA THR A 111 -7.01 -5.60 -21.80
C THR A 111 -6.34 -4.78 -22.88
#